data_AF-A0A1S1TL41-F1
#
_entry.id   AF-A0A1S1TL41-F1
#
_cell.length_a   1.000
_cell.length_b   1.000
_cell.length_c   1.000
_cell.angle_alpha   90.00
_cell.angle_beta   90.00
_cell.angle_gamma   90.00
#
_symmetry.space_group_name_H-M   'P 1'
#
loop_
_entity.id
_entity.type
_entity.pdbx_description
1 polymer ?
#
loop_
_entity_poly.entity_id
_entity_poly.type
_entity_poly.pdbx_seq_one_letter_code
_entity_poly.pdbx_strand_id
1 'polypeptide(L)' 'MDHIVRLDSRQEAALQVIAERFIAEHKGDAVKALKEMIVLNGHLQERLDALGAQRRGGL' A
#
# COMPACT_ATOMS: atom_id res chain seq x y z
N MET A 1 -8.51 4.07 -10.19
CA MET A 1 -8.74 2.82 -9.42
C MET A 1 -8.83 1.61 -10.37
N ASP A 2 -8.11 1.62 -11.51
CA ASP A 2 -8.35 0.68 -12.61
C ASP A 2 -7.61 -0.66 -12.48
N HIS A 3 -6.94 -0.90 -11.35
CA HIS A 3 -6.12 -2.09 -11.12
C HIS A 3 -6.36 -2.65 -9.72
N ILE A 4 -7.56 -3.16 -9.45
CA ILE A 4 -7.78 -4.01 -8.28
C ILE A 4 -7.09 -5.34 -8.56
N VAL A 5 -5.98 -5.60 -7.85
CA VAL A 5 -5.25 -6.87 -7.95
C VAL A 5 -6.08 -7.95 -7.27
N ARG A 6 -6.43 -9.01 -8.01
CA ARG A 6 -7.00 -10.23 -7.42
C ARG A 6 -5.86 -11.11 -6.91
N LEU A 7 -5.98 -11.55 -5.67
CA LEU A 7 -5.02 -12.47 -5.07
C LEU A 7 -5.58 -13.89 -5.09
N ASP A 8 -4.72 -14.87 -5.32
CA ASP A 8 -5.04 -16.27 -5.01
C ASP A 8 -4.87 -16.56 -3.50
N SER A 9 -5.35 -17.70 -3.02
CA SER A 9 -5.32 -18.03 -1.59
C SER A 9 -3.91 -18.08 -0.99
N ARG A 10 -2.88 -18.39 -1.79
CA ARG A 10 -1.50 -18.39 -1.32
C ARG A 10 -0.99 -16.95 -1.15
N GLN A 11 -1.33 -16.08 -2.10
CA GLN A 11 -1.01 -14.66 -2.04
C GLN A 11 -1.75 -13.96 -0.90
N GLU A 12 -3.02 -14.30 -0.67
CA GLU A 12 -3.78 -13.82 0.49
C GLU A 12 -3.14 -14.24 1.81
N ALA A 13 -2.73 -15.50 1.95
CA ALA A 13 -2.04 -15.98 3.15
C ALA A 13 -0.70 -15.26 3.38
N ALA A 14 0.06 -15.01 2.31
CA ALA A 14 1.31 -14.25 2.41
C ALA A 14 1.05 -12.79 2.83
N LEU A 15 0.01 -12.14 2.25
CA LEU A 15 -0.39 -10.79 2.62
C LEU A 15 -0.84 -10.72 4.08
N GLN A 16 -1.58 -11.72 4.55
CA GLN A 16 -2.04 -11.84 5.93
C GLN A 16 -0.87 -11.86 6.93
N VAL A 17 0.17 -12.66 6.66
CA VAL A 17 1.37 -12.72 7.52
C VAL A 17 2.07 -11.36 7.60
N ILE A 18 2.13 -10.63 6.50
CA ILE A 18 2.73 -9.28 6.48
C ILE A 18 1.86 -8.29 7.25
N ALA A 19 0.53 -8.34 7.07
CA ALA A 19 -0.40 -7.49 7.80
C ALA A 19 -0.32 -7.71 9.32
N GLU A 20 -0.22 -8.96 9.77
CA GLU A 20 -0.07 -9.30 11.19
C GLU A 20 1.22 -8.73 11.79
N ARG A 21 2.34 -8.83 11.06
CA ARG A 21 3.62 -8.24 11.48
C ARG A 21 3.54 -6.73 11.58
N PHE A 22 2.93 -6.08 10.59
CA PHE A 22 2.75 -4.64 10.59
C PHE A 22 1.89 -4.18 11.77
N ILE A 23 0.77 -4.86 12.03
CA ILE A 23 -0.08 -4.57 13.20
C ILE A 23 0.70 -4.75 14.52
N ALA A 24 1.60 -5.74 14.60
CA ALA A 24 2.43 -5.95 15.78
C ALA A 24 3.39 -4.76 16.04
N GLU A 25 3.93 -4.12 14.99
CA GLU A 25 4.73 -2.89 15.11
C GLU A 25 3.91 -1.73 15.71
N HIS A 26 2.59 -1.74 15.48
CA HIS A 26 1.64 -0.81 16.09
C HIS A 26 1.04 -1.29 17.42
N LYS A 27 1.72 -2.22 18.12
CA LYS A 27 1.31 -2.76 19.43
C LYS A 27 -0.07 -3.43 19.40
N GLY A 28 -0.46 -3.97 18.26
CA GLY A 28 -1.77 -4.61 18.09
C GLY A 28 -2.91 -3.65 17.75
N ASP A 29 -2.67 -2.33 17.63
CA ASP A 29 -3.70 -1.37 17.24
C ASP A 29 -3.90 -1.39 15.71
N ALA A 30 -4.77 -2.30 15.26
CA ALA A 30 -5.07 -2.48 13.84
C ALA A 30 -5.69 -1.22 13.19
N VAL A 31 -6.47 -0.43 13.93
CA VAL A 31 -7.09 0.80 13.40
C VAL A 31 -6.03 1.86 13.15
N LYS A 32 -5.08 2.02 14.08
CA LYS A 32 -3.94 2.92 13.90
C LYS A 32 -3.07 2.47 12.74
N ALA A 33 -2.72 1.19 12.67
CA ALA A 33 -1.92 0.63 11.57
C ALA A 33 -2.58 0.90 10.21
N LEU A 34 -3.89 0.64 10.09
CA LEU A 34 -4.65 0.88 8.87
C LEU A 34 -4.62 2.35 8.45
N LYS A 35 -4.83 3.29 9.40
CA LYS A 35 -4.79 4.74 9.11
C LYS A 35 -3.43 5.16 8.56
N GLU A 36 -2.35 4.68 9.17
CA GLU A 36 -0.99 5.00 8.75
C GLU A 36 -0.68 4.44 7.36
N MET A 37 -1.08 3.19 7.08
CA MET A 37 -0.95 2.58 5.76
C MET A 37 -1.71 3.35 4.67
N ILE A 38 -2.92 3.85 4.96
CA ILE A 38 -3.70 4.66 4.01
C ILE A 38 -2.95 5.96 3.68
N VAL A 39 -2.42 6.65 4.69
CA VAL A 39 -1.64 7.89 4.49
C VAL A 39 -0.37 7.62 3.69
N LEU A 40 0.37 6.56 4.03
CA LEU A 40 1.56 6.13 3.29
C LEU A 40 1.25 5.83 1.82
N ASN A 41 0.18 5.08 1.56
CA ASN A 41 -0.25 4.77 0.19
C ASN A 41 -0.61 6.04 -0.59
N GLY A 42 -1.26 7.02 0.05
CA GLY A 42 -1.52 8.34 -0.57
C GLY A 42 -0.23 9.03 -1.01
N HIS A 43 0.75 9.14 -0.13
CA HIS A 43 2.04 9.76 -0.46
C HIS A 43 2.83 8.99 -1.53
N LEU A 44 2.76 7.66 -1.51
CA LEU A 44 3.38 6.86 -2.56
C LEU A 44 2.71 7.10 -3.91
N GLN A 45 1.37 7.21 -3.95
CA GLN A 45 0.65 7.55 -5.17
C GLN A 45 1.04 8.93 -5.69
N GLU A 46 1.11 9.95 -4.82
CA GLU A 46 1.56 11.30 -5.19
C GLU A 46 2.96 11.28 -5.82
N ARG A 47 3.89 10.49 -5.25
CA ARG A 47 5.25 10.33 -5.79
C ARG A 47 5.25 9.62 -7.13
N LEU A 48 4.46 8.55 -7.27
CA LEU A 48 4.33 7.82 -8.54
C LEU A 48 3.74 8.72 -9.63
N ASP A 49 2.74 9.52 -9.30
CA ASP A 49 2.12 10.47 -10.23
C ASP A 49 3.11 11.56 -10.67
N ALA A 50 3.91 12.09 -9.74
CA ALA A 50 4.97 13.06 -10.04
C ALA A 50 6.03 12.48 -11.00
N LEU A 51 6.50 11.24 -10.74
CA LEU A 51 7.44 10.55 -11.63
C LEU A 51 6.81 10.25 -13.00
N GLY A 52 5.54 9.84 -13.02
CA GLY A 52 4.79 9.60 -14.25
C GLY A 52 4.52 10.87 -15.06
N ALA A 53 4.40 12.02 -14.41
CA ALA A 53 4.28 13.32 -15.06
C ALA A 53 5.63 13.77 -15.68
N GLN A 54 6.74 13.59 -14.95
CA GLN A 54 8.09 13.85 -15.49
C GLN A 54 8.37 13.01 -16.75
N ARG A 55 7.98 11.73 -16.74
CA ARG A 55 8.19 10.83 -17.88
C ARG A 55 7.34 11.20 -19.11
N ARG A 56 6.23 11.93 -18.92
CA ARG A 56 5.33 12.38 -19.99
C ARG A 56 5.63 13.79 -20.51
N GLY A 57 6.31 14.62 -19.73
CA GLY A 57 6.73 15.97 -20.11
C GLY A 57 8.12 16.06 -20.76
N GLY A 58 8.79 14.94 -21.01
CA GLY A 58 10.12 14.87 -21.64
C GLY A 58 10.10 14.65 -23.15
N LEU A 59 9.20 15.34 -23.88
CA LEU A 59 9.19 15.46 -25.34
C LEU A 59 9.29 16.93 -25.74
#